data_AF-A0A5E4HHU2-F1
#
_entry.id   AF-A0A5E4HHU2-F1
#
_cell.length_a   1.000
_cell.length_b   1.000
_cell.length_c   1.000
_cell.angle_alpha   90.00
_cell.angle_beta   90.00
_cell.angle_gamma   90.00
#
_symmetry.space_group_name_H-M   'P 1'
#
loop_
_entity.id
_entity.type
_entity.pdbx_description
1 polymer ?
#
loop_
_entity_poly.entity_id
_entity_poly.type
_entity_poly.pdbx_seq_one_letter_code
_entity_poly.pdbx_strand_id
1 'polypeptide(L)'
;MIVTLIVIIFVILILFSGLITDVLAAYVWKRWPVALPLKLVRDNVLKQIEERGARTWTKQLEGQAYRKALADKLIEEAEEIGAAEDRYALTDELADLWEVMDAYRVANGIPKQEIEAARMRKFAVAGGFAKGYFLYAVYGTKARR
;
A
#
# COMPACT_ATOMS: atom_id res chain seq x y z
N MET A 1 24.43 -36.47 43.88
CA MET A 1 25.24 -35.86 42.82
C MET A 1 24.45 -35.66 41.53
N ILE A 2 23.86 -36.70 40.94
CA ILE A 2 23.10 -36.59 39.66
C ILE A 2 21.88 -35.66 39.79
N VAL A 3 21.08 -35.81 40.84
CA VAL A 3 19.87 -34.96 41.06
C VAL A 3 20.24 -33.49 41.24
N THR A 4 21.31 -33.19 42.00
CA THR A 4 21.81 -31.83 42.21
C THR A 4 22.30 -31.20 40.90
N LEU A 5 22.96 -31.97 40.04
CA LEU A 5 23.44 -31.51 38.73
C LEU A 5 22.27 -31.17 37.80
N ILE A 6 21.20 -31.97 37.80
CA ILE A 6 20.00 -31.73 36.99
C ILE A 6 19.29 -30.45 37.43
N VAL A 7 19.16 -30.21 38.74
CA VAL A 7 18.53 -28.99 39.27
C VAL A 7 19.34 -27.74 38.88
N ILE A 8 20.66 -27.81 38.95
CA ILE A 8 21.55 -26.69 38.54
C ILE A 8 21.40 -26.39 37.05
N ILE A 9 21.38 -27.42 36.19
CA ILE A 9 21.18 -27.25 34.74
C ILE A 9 19.81 -26.63 34.45
N PHE A 10 18.76 -27.09 35.15
CA PHE A 10 17.40 -26.58 34.98
C PHE A 10 17.27 -25.10 35.41
N VAL A 11 17.91 -24.72 36.52
CA VAL A 11 17.96 -23.32 36.98
C VAL A 11 18.76 -22.45 36.01
N ILE A 12 19.87 -22.92 35.45
CA ILE A 12 20.64 -22.20 34.42
C ILE A 12 19.79 -22.02 33.15
N LEU A 13 19.05 -23.04 32.71
CA LEU A 13 18.15 -22.95 31.56
C LEU A 13 17.02 -21.93 31.79
N ILE A 14 16.47 -21.85 33.01
CA ILE A 14 15.46 -20.83 33.36
C ILE A 14 16.08 -19.43 33.39
N LEU A 15 17.26 -19.26 34.00
CA LEU A 15 17.94 -17.97 34.08
C LEU A 15 18.42 -17.44 32.72
N PHE A 16 18.76 -18.34 31.79
CA PHE A 16 19.11 -17.98 30.41
C PHE A 16 17.90 -17.96 29.47
N SER A 17 16.71 -18.37 29.89
CA SER A 17 15.53 -18.40 29.01
C SER A 17 15.18 -17.01 28.47
N GLY A 18 15.24 -15.97 29.30
CA GLY A 18 15.01 -14.58 28.89
C GLY A 18 16.08 -14.04 27.93
N LEU A 19 17.36 -14.29 28.21
CA LEU A 19 18.46 -13.86 27.35
C LEU A 19 18.47 -14.61 26.00
N ILE A 20 18.15 -15.90 26.02
CA ILE A 20 18.02 -16.72 24.82
C ILE A 20 16.80 -16.27 24.02
N THR A 21 15.66 -15.95 24.64
CA THR A 21 14.50 -15.43 23.91
C THR A 21 14.75 -14.06 23.33
N ASP A 22 15.46 -13.16 24.01
CA ASP A 22 15.75 -11.82 23.47
C ASP A 22 16.80 -11.87 22.35
N VAL A 23 17.84 -12.70 22.50
CA VAL A 23 18.85 -12.92 21.45
C VAL A 23 18.26 -13.66 20.27
N LEU A 24 17.45 -14.71 20.49
CA LEU A 24 16.71 -15.39 19.42
C LEU A 24 15.67 -14.48 18.80
N ALA A 25 14.92 -13.69 19.56
CA ALA A 25 13.95 -12.75 19.01
C ALA A 25 14.64 -11.72 18.14
N ALA A 26 15.74 -11.11 18.61
CA ALA A 26 16.54 -10.19 17.81
C ALA A 26 17.18 -10.88 16.59
N TYR A 27 17.66 -12.12 16.72
CA TYR A 27 18.25 -12.90 15.64
C TYR A 27 17.21 -13.32 14.59
N VAL A 28 16.04 -13.75 15.03
CA VAL A 28 14.91 -14.18 14.20
C VAL A 28 14.26 -12.97 13.54
N TRP A 29 13.99 -11.87 14.25
CA TRP A 29 13.49 -10.62 13.64
C TRP A 29 14.42 -10.07 12.57
N LYS A 30 15.74 -10.19 12.76
CA LYS A 30 16.73 -9.70 11.78
C LYS A 30 16.85 -10.60 10.54
N ARG A 31 16.35 -11.83 10.59
CA ARG A 31 16.56 -12.87 9.56
C ARG A 31 15.28 -13.37 8.91
N TRP A 32 14.13 -13.24 9.56
CA TRP A 32 12.84 -13.72 9.07
C TRP A 32 12.08 -12.61 8.35
N PRO A 33 11.59 -12.87 7.12
CA PRO A 33 10.81 -11.87 6.39
C PRO A 33 9.51 -11.58 7.15
N VAL A 34 9.25 -10.31 7.45
CA VAL A 34 7.90 -9.87 7.82
C VAL A 34 7.04 -10.02 6.56
N ALA A 35 6.01 -10.87 6.64
CA ALA A 35 5.05 -11.00 5.56
C ALA A 35 4.23 -9.71 5.47
N LEU A 36 4.64 -8.81 4.59
CA LEU A 36 3.88 -7.61 4.24
C LEU A 36 2.83 -7.97 3.18
N PRO A 37 1.69 -7.27 3.14
CA PRO A 37 0.81 -7.33 1.99
C PRO A 37 1.63 -6.97 0.73
N LEU A 38 1.49 -7.79 -0.31
CA LEU A 38 2.18 -7.57 -1.59
C LEU A 38 1.61 -6.30 -2.22
N LYS A 39 2.45 -5.26 -2.33
CA LYS A 39 2.08 -3.98 -2.92
C LYS A 39 3.10 -3.50 -3.93
N LEU A 40 2.63 -2.68 -4.87
CA LEU A 40 3.49 -1.94 -5.78
C LEU A 40 4.13 -0.77 -4.99
N VAL A 41 5.42 -0.52 -5.19
CA VAL A 41 6.14 0.59 -4.55
C VAL A 41 6.84 1.43 -5.60
N ARG A 42 7.09 2.71 -5.28
CA ARG A 42 7.92 3.60 -6.12
C ARG A 42 9.36 3.06 -6.19
N ASP A 43 10.02 3.25 -7.33
CA ASP A 43 11.33 2.66 -7.63
C ASP A 43 12.39 2.92 -6.56
N ASN A 44 12.46 4.17 -6.07
CA ASN A 44 13.46 4.58 -5.08
C ASN A 44 13.15 4.09 -3.66
N VAL A 45 11.97 3.55 -3.39
CA VAL A 45 11.63 3.00 -2.06
C VAL A 45 12.55 1.82 -1.73
N LEU A 46 12.87 0.98 -2.72
CA LEU A 46 13.77 -0.15 -2.51
C LEU A 46 15.16 0.31 -2.06
N LYS A 47 15.70 1.32 -2.74
CA LYS A 47 16.99 1.94 -2.38
C LYS A 47 16.97 2.53 -0.97
N GLN A 48 15.90 3.25 -0.61
CA GLN A 48 15.75 3.82 0.73
C GLN A 48 15.68 2.75 1.82
N ILE A 49 15.03 1.61 1.55
CA ILE A 49 14.98 0.48 2.49
C ILE A 49 16.39 -0.11 2.69
N GLU A 50 17.15 -0.29 1.60
CA GLU A 50 18.51 -0.81 1.65
C GLU A 50 19.48 0.15 2.37
N GLU A 51 19.37 1.46 2.14
CA GLU A 51 20.17 2.49 2.83
C GLU A 51 19.92 2.51 4.33
N ARG A 52 18.74 2.08 4.79
CA ARG A 52 18.40 1.90 6.21
C ARG A 52 18.90 0.57 6.79
N GLY A 53 19.64 -0.21 6.02
CA GLY A 53 20.23 -1.49 6.43
C GLY A 53 19.27 -2.68 6.40
N ALA A 54 18.07 -2.52 5.84
CA ALA A 54 17.13 -3.61 5.64
C ALA A 54 17.34 -4.28 4.26
N ARG A 55 16.76 -5.47 4.07
CA ARG A 55 16.80 -6.20 2.79
C ARG A 55 15.38 -6.38 2.26
N THR A 56 15.24 -6.34 0.95
CA THR A 56 13.95 -6.55 0.27
C THR A 56 13.97 -7.84 -0.55
N TRP A 57 12.79 -8.46 -0.69
CA TRP A 57 12.54 -9.49 -1.68
C TRP A 57 11.51 -8.93 -2.66
N THR A 58 11.91 -8.75 -3.92
CA THR A 58 11.09 -8.03 -4.90
C THR A 58 11.00 -8.80 -6.21
N LYS A 59 9.99 -8.47 -7.00
CA LYS A 59 9.80 -8.95 -8.37
C LYS A 59 9.36 -7.77 -9.23
N GLN A 60 10.03 -7.56 -10.36
CA GLN A 60 9.58 -6.61 -11.35
C GLN A 60 8.35 -7.17 -12.08
N LEU A 61 7.30 -6.35 -12.18
CA LEU A 61 6.06 -6.72 -12.87
C LEU A 61 6.01 -6.07 -14.24
N GLU A 62 5.41 -6.75 -15.21
CA GLU A 62 5.25 -6.26 -16.58
C GLU A 62 3.84 -6.57 -17.12
N GLY A 63 3.49 -5.93 -18.23
CA GLY A 63 2.26 -6.20 -18.99
C GLY A 63 0.99 -6.15 -18.14
N GLN A 64 0.21 -7.23 -18.17
CA GLN A 64 -1.07 -7.30 -17.46
C GLN A 64 -0.90 -7.35 -15.93
N ALA A 65 0.16 -8.03 -15.44
CA ALA A 65 0.42 -8.10 -14.01
C ALA A 65 0.76 -6.72 -13.43
N TYR A 66 1.55 -5.93 -14.17
CA TYR A 66 1.85 -4.55 -13.80
C TYR A 66 0.61 -3.66 -13.81
N ARG A 67 -0.21 -3.72 -14.87
CA ARG A 67 -1.48 -2.98 -14.92
C ARG A 67 -2.42 -3.33 -13.77
N LYS A 68 -2.51 -4.62 -13.42
CA LYS A 68 -3.31 -5.04 -12.27
C LYS A 68 -2.77 -4.46 -10.96
N ALA A 69 -1.47 -4.53 -10.74
CA ALA A 69 -0.85 -3.98 -9.53
C ALA A 69 -1.04 -2.45 -9.42
N LEU A 70 -0.97 -1.71 -10.53
CA LEU A 70 -1.30 -0.28 -10.56
C LEU A 70 -2.78 -0.03 -10.23
N ALA A 71 -3.71 -0.84 -10.73
CA ALA A 71 -5.13 -0.71 -10.42
C ALA A 71 -5.42 -0.99 -8.93
N ASP A 72 -4.78 -2.02 -8.36
CA ASP A 72 -4.87 -2.32 -6.93
C ASP A 72 -4.27 -1.16 -6.11
N LYS A 73 -3.14 -0.58 -6.55
CA LYS A 73 -2.52 0.59 -5.91
C LYS A 73 -3.40 1.84 -5.97
N LEU A 74 -4.12 2.08 -7.07
CA LEU A 74 -5.08 3.20 -7.16
C LEU A 74 -6.17 3.14 -6.08
N ILE A 75 -6.61 1.94 -5.72
CA ILE A 75 -7.61 1.73 -4.66
C ILE A 75 -6.97 2.02 -3.29
N GLU A 76 -5.77 1.50 -3.04
CA GLU A 76 -4.99 1.76 -1.81
C GLU A 76 -4.84 3.27 -1.56
N GLU A 77 -4.32 4.03 -2.53
CA GLU A 77 -4.12 5.49 -2.36
C GLU A 77 -5.45 6.24 -2.15
N ALA A 78 -6.53 5.81 -2.82
CA ALA A 78 -7.85 6.42 -2.65
C ALA A 78 -8.45 6.15 -1.27
N GLU A 79 -8.18 4.99 -0.68
CA GLU A 79 -8.55 4.66 0.69
C GLU A 79 -7.70 5.47 1.69
N GLU A 80 -6.40 5.62 1.44
CA GLU A 80 -5.48 6.42 2.27
C GLU A 80 -5.88 7.91 2.29
N ILE A 81 -6.32 8.49 1.16
CA ILE A 81 -6.93 9.83 1.12
C ILE A 81 -8.12 9.96 2.08
N GLY A 82 -8.97 8.93 2.16
CA GLY A 82 -10.13 8.92 3.05
C GLY A 82 -9.76 8.79 4.53
N ALA A 83 -8.58 8.26 4.83
CA ALA A 83 -8.05 8.07 6.17
C ALA A 83 -7.10 9.20 6.64
N ALA A 84 -6.70 10.11 5.74
CA ALA A 84 -5.76 11.17 6.06
C ALA A 84 -6.27 12.11 7.17
N GLU A 85 -5.49 12.23 8.25
CA GLU A 85 -5.89 12.97 9.46
C GLU A 85 -5.60 14.48 9.39
N ASP A 86 -4.66 14.89 8.53
CA ASP A 86 -4.25 16.28 8.40
C ASP A 86 -3.97 16.69 6.93
N ARG A 87 -3.72 17.98 6.74
CA ARG A 87 -3.45 18.56 5.41
C ARG A 87 -2.19 17.99 4.77
N TYR A 88 -1.15 17.76 5.56
CA TYR A 88 0.13 17.28 5.06
C TYR A 88 -0.05 15.84 4.54
N ALA A 89 -0.61 14.96 5.37
CA ALA A 89 -0.96 13.59 4.99
C ALA A 89 -1.86 13.58 3.74
N LEU A 90 -2.95 14.34 3.74
CA LEU A 90 -3.85 14.41 2.59
C LEU A 90 -3.15 14.88 1.31
N THR A 91 -2.19 15.81 1.42
CA THR A 91 -1.43 16.30 0.26
C THR A 91 -0.51 15.23 -0.29
N ASP A 92 0.14 14.46 0.59
CA ASP A 92 1.02 13.35 0.20
C ASP A 92 0.20 12.24 -0.49
N GLU A 93 -0.93 11.81 0.09
CA GLU A 93 -1.77 10.76 -0.53
C GLU A 93 -2.41 11.20 -1.86
N LEU A 94 -2.78 12.49 -2.00
CA LEU A 94 -3.22 13.04 -3.28
C LEU A 94 -2.10 13.04 -4.34
N ALA A 95 -0.84 13.24 -3.93
CA ALA A 95 0.31 13.19 -4.81
C ALA A 95 0.64 11.74 -5.22
N ASP A 96 0.50 10.78 -4.30
CA ASP A 96 0.62 9.36 -4.61
C ASP A 96 -0.49 8.89 -5.57
N LEU A 97 -1.75 9.24 -5.32
CA LEU A 97 -2.84 8.93 -6.26
C LEU A 97 -2.59 9.53 -7.66
N TRP A 98 -2.08 10.77 -7.72
CA TRP A 98 -1.73 11.40 -9.00
C TRP A 98 -0.66 10.62 -9.77
N GLU A 99 0.42 10.22 -9.10
CA GLU A 99 1.51 9.45 -9.69
C GLU A 99 1.00 8.11 -10.23
N VAL A 100 0.21 7.38 -9.44
CA VAL A 100 -0.34 6.09 -9.84
C VAL A 100 -1.34 6.25 -10.99
N MET A 101 -2.16 7.30 -11.00
CA MET A 101 -3.05 7.60 -12.13
C MET A 101 -2.29 7.84 -13.44
N ASP A 102 -1.18 8.60 -13.39
CA ASP A 102 -0.39 8.86 -14.59
C ASP A 102 0.31 7.60 -15.09
N ALA A 103 0.91 6.82 -14.18
CA ALA A 103 1.51 5.53 -14.50
C ALA A 103 0.49 4.54 -15.09
N TYR A 104 -0.71 4.46 -14.52
CA TYR A 104 -1.80 3.61 -15.01
C TYR A 104 -2.30 4.02 -16.39
N ARG A 105 -2.46 5.33 -16.61
CA ARG A 105 -2.81 5.88 -17.91
C ARG A 105 -1.75 5.49 -18.96
N VAL A 106 -0.47 5.68 -18.67
CA VAL A 106 0.65 5.34 -19.57
C VAL A 106 0.69 3.83 -19.84
N ALA A 107 0.52 2.98 -18.82
CA ALA A 107 0.51 1.52 -18.97
C ALA A 107 -0.64 0.99 -19.86
N ASN A 108 -1.68 1.80 -20.06
CA ASN A 108 -2.82 1.54 -20.94
C ASN A 108 -2.73 2.30 -22.29
N GLY A 109 -1.64 3.05 -22.54
CA GLY A 109 -1.45 3.77 -23.81
C GLY A 109 -2.39 4.96 -24.03
N ILE A 110 -3.03 5.46 -22.97
CA ILE A 110 -3.99 6.57 -23.06
C ILE A 110 -3.21 7.88 -22.93
N PRO A 111 -3.31 8.87 -23.82
CA PRO A 111 -2.66 10.16 -23.64
C PRO A 111 -3.41 11.06 -22.63
N LYS A 112 -2.69 11.95 -21.93
CA LYS A 112 -3.28 12.86 -20.92
C LYS A 112 -4.38 13.74 -21.50
N GLN A 113 -4.21 14.16 -22.75
CA GLN A 113 -5.16 14.98 -23.50
C GLN A 113 -6.49 14.25 -23.73
N GLU A 114 -6.47 12.92 -23.88
CA GLU A 114 -7.71 12.16 -24.05
C GLU A 114 -8.54 12.14 -22.76
N ILE A 115 -7.88 11.96 -21.60
CA ILE A 115 -8.54 12.06 -20.29
C ILE A 115 -9.10 13.46 -20.09
N GLU A 116 -8.32 14.50 -20.39
CA GLU A 116 -8.76 15.89 -20.21
C GLU A 116 -9.93 16.24 -21.14
N ALA A 117 -9.88 15.81 -22.40
CA ALA A 117 -11.00 15.97 -23.32
C ALA A 117 -12.25 15.23 -22.82
N ALA A 118 -12.10 14.02 -22.27
CA ALA A 118 -13.21 13.29 -21.67
C ALA A 118 -13.78 13.99 -20.43
N ARG A 119 -12.92 14.54 -19.56
CA ARG A 119 -13.30 15.32 -18.39
C ARG A 119 -14.12 16.55 -18.78
N MET A 120 -13.65 17.30 -19.78
CA MET A 120 -14.33 18.50 -20.28
C MET A 120 -15.67 18.17 -20.94
N ARG A 121 -15.75 17.10 -21.75
CA ARG A 121 -17.03 16.64 -22.31
C ARG A 121 -18.05 16.28 -21.22
N LYS A 122 -17.62 15.55 -20.19
CA LYS A 122 -18.50 15.22 -19.04
C LYS A 122 -18.91 16.46 -18.27
N PHE A 123 -17.99 17.39 -18.03
CA PHE A 123 -18.28 18.64 -17.32
C PHE A 123 -19.27 19.53 -18.09
N ALA A 124 -19.16 19.61 -19.41
CA ALA A 124 -20.09 20.39 -20.22
C ALA A 124 -21.54 19.85 -20.17
N VAL A 125 -21.71 18.54 -20.04
CA VAL A 125 -23.03 17.88 -20.01
C VAL A 125 -23.60 17.81 -18.59
N ALA A 126 -22.79 17.43 -17.61
CA ALA A 126 -23.24 17.10 -16.25
C ALA A 126 -22.77 18.09 -15.18
N GLY A 127 -21.93 19.07 -15.53
CA GLY A 127 -21.23 19.92 -14.56
C GLY A 127 -20.14 19.16 -13.80
N GLY A 128 -19.69 19.75 -12.70
CA GLY A 128 -18.76 19.12 -11.76
C GLY A 128 -19.33 19.04 -10.35
N PHE A 129 -18.50 18.65 -9.39
CA PHE A 129 -18.91 18.40 -8.02
C PHE A 129 -19.02 19.67 -7.14
N ALA A 130 -18.79 20.86 -7.69
CA ALA A 130 -18.77 22.12 -6.94
C ALA A 130 -20.08 22.45 -6.20
N LYS A 131 -21.23 21.91 -6.68
CA LYS A 131 -22.53 22.09 -6.01
C LYS A 131 -22.78 21.11 -4.87
N GLY A 132 -21.99 20.04 -4.75
CA GLY A 132 -22.05 19.12 -3.61
C GLY A 132 -23.34 18.31 -3.47
N TYR A 133 -24.06 18.02 -4.56
CA TYR A 133 -25.30 17.23 -4.49
C TYR A 133 -25.02 15.76 -4.18
N PHE A 134 -25.77 15.19 -3.23
CA PHE A 134 -25.82 13.77 -2.94
C PHE A 134 -27.21 13.22 -3.30
N LEU A 135 -27.26 12.13 -4.07
CA LEU A 135 -28.51 11.57 -4.60
C LEU A 135 -29.00 10.41 -3.72
N TYR A 136 -30.19 10.55 -3.13
CA TYR A 136 -30.78 9.52 -2.26
C TYR A 136 -31.80 8.62 -2.96
N ALA A 137 -32.59 9.15 -3.90
CA ALA A 137 -33.61 8.40 -4.61
C ALA A 137 -33.93 9.04 -5.97
N VAL A 138 -34.38 8.21 -6.91
CA VAL A 138 -34.94 8.65 -8.19
C VAL A 138 -36.32 8.01 -8.33
N TYR A 139 -37.34 8.80 -8.64
CA TYR A 139 -38.70 8.32 -8.87
C TYR A 139 -39.09 8.57 -10.33
N GLY A 140 -39.71 7.57 -10.97
CA GLY A 140 -40.22 7.67 -12.34
C GLY A 140 -39.11 7.72 -13.40
N THR A 141 -38.75 6.56 -13.94
CA THR A 141 -38.05 6.49 -15.22
C THR A 141 -38.90 5.67 -16.18
N LYS A 142 -39.33 6.28 -17.31
CA LYS A 142 -39.72 5.48 -18.46
C LYS A 142 -38.45 4.79 -18.94
N ALA A 143 -38.44 3.45 -18.89
CA ALA A 143 -37.35 2.65 -19.43
C ALA A 143 -37.05 3.12 -20.86
N ARG A 144 -35.80 3.55 -21.11
CA ARG A 144 -35.32 3.70 -22.49
C ARG A 144 -35.40 2.31 -23.12
N ARG A 145 -36.25 2.16 -24.13
CA ARG A 145 -36.15 1.06 -25.11
C ARG A 145 -34.86 1.20 -25.90
#